data_AF-B3T862-F1
#
_entry.id   AF-B3T862-F1
#
_cell.length_a   1.000
_cell.length_b   1.000
_cell.length_c   1.000
_cell.angle_alpha   90.00
_cell.angle_beta   90.00
_cell.angle_gamma   90.00
#
_symmetry.space_group_name_H-M   'P 1'
#
loop_
_entity.id
_entity.type
_entity.pdbx_description
1 polymer ?
#
loop_
_entity_poly.entity_id
_entity_poly.type
_entity_poly.pdbx_seq_one_letter_code
_entity_poly.pdbx_strand_id
1 'polypeptide(L)' 'MARKTKTEEIFSKAKFADDPNLYSVTFRDFDTLRTVSLPKFLDESENFQTIPASRITMIKKGDNVLFTKS' A
#
# COMPACT_ATOMS: atom_id res chain seq x y z
N MET A 1 -17.22 6.18 -14.78
CA MET A 1 -15.84 6.63 -14.43
C MET A 1 -15.60 6.29 -12.98
N ALA A 2 -14.82 5.25 -12.68
CA ALA A 2 -14.56 4.84 -11.31
C ALA A 2 -13.65 5.88 -10.64
N ARG A 3 -14.10 6.50 -9.55
CA ARG A 3 -13.24 7.30 -8.68
C ARG A 3 -12.20 6.33 -8.10
N LYS A 4 -10.95 6.39 -8.58
CA LYS A 4 -9.85 5.66 -7.97
C LYS A 4 -9.76 6.07 -6.52
N THR A 5 -9.66 5.10 -5.62
CA THR A 5 -9.38 5.37 -4.22
C THR A 5 -7.99 6.00 -4.07
N LYS A 6 -7.78 6.85 -3.06
CA LYS A 6 -6.48 7.50 -2.79
C LYS A 6 -5.33 6.49 -2.74
N THR A 7 -5.62 5.27 -2.25
CA THR A 7 -4.72 4.11 -2.23
C THR A 7 -4.31 3.70 -3.65
N GLU A 8 -5.26 3.51 -4.58
CA GLU A 8 -4.96 3.16 -5.97
C GLU A 8 -4.13 4.23 -6.68
N GLU A 9 -4.36 5.51 -6.39
CA GLU A 9 -3.54 6.60 -6.95
C GLU A 9 -2.09 6.53 -6.46
N ILE A 10 -1.88 6.29 -5.16
CA ILE A 10 -0.55 6.12 -4.58
C ILE A 10 0.16 4.92 -5.19
N PHE A 11 -0.51 3.78 -5.31
CA PHE A 11 0.06 2.57 -5.90
C PHE A 11 0.38 2.75 -7.39
N SER A 12 -0.50 3.41 -8.15
CA SER A 12 -0.25 3.74 -9.55
C SER A 12 0.97 4.64 -9.68
N LYS A 13 1.09 5.67 -8.84
CA LYS A 13 2.26 6.56 -8.85
C LYS A 13 3.54 5.80 -8.49
N ALA A 14 3.49 4.98 -7.44
CA ALA A 14 4.61 4.16 -7.00
C ALA A 14 5.08 3.15 -8.05
N LYS A 15 4.17 2.63 -8.90
CA LYS A 15 4.50 1.64 -9.93
C LYS A 15 4.99 2.26 -11.23
N PHE A 16 4.41 3.39 -11.65
CA PHE A 16 4.63 3.94 -12.99
C PHE A 16 5.45 5.24 -13.03
N ALA A 17 5.56 5.97 -11.92
CA ALA A 17 6.15 7.31 -11.88
C ALA A 17 7.24 7.50 -10.82
N ASP A 18 7.43 6.54 -9.92
CA ASP A 18 8.40 6.55 -8.84
C ASP A 18 9.03 5.17 -8.67
N ASP A 19 10.01 5.04 -7.79
CA ASP A 19 10.54 3.74 -7.35
C ASP A 19 9.63 3.13 -6.26
N PRO A 20 9.03 1.95 -6.50
CA PRO A 20 8.14 1.30 -5.53
C PRO A 20 8.86 0.89 -4.24
N ASN A 21 10.19 0.72 -4.24
CA ASN A 21 10.96 0.39 -3.03
C ASN A 21 11.01 1.54 -2.02
N LEU A 22 10.74 2.77 -2.45
CA LEU A 22 10.66 3.94 -1.56
C LEU A 22 9.36 3.98 -0.74
N TYR A 23 8.40 3.13 -1.09
CA TYR A 23 7.10 3.08 -0.45
C TYR A 23 7.03 1.94 0.56
N SER A 24 6.43 2.24 1.72
CA SER A 24 6.15 1.25 2.75
C SER A 24 4.65 1.18 3.01
N VAL A 25 4.12 -0.03 3.03
CA VAL A 25 2.70 -0.31 3.25
C VAL A 25 2.57 -0.98 4.61
N THR A 26 1.75 -0.39 5.48
CA THR A 26 1.34 -0.99 6.75
C THR A 26 -0.05 -1.54 6.60
N PHE A 27 -0.23 -2.83 6.90
CA PHE A 27 -1.50 -3.53 6.77
C PHE A 27 -1.75 -4.43 7.97
N ARG A 28 -3.02 -4.77 8.20
CA ARG A 28 -3.41 -5.73 9.23
C ARG A 28 -3.32 -7.15 8.70
N ASP A 29 -2.33 -7.88 9.19
CA ASP A 29 -2.12 -9.29 8.95
C ASP A 29 -2.60 -10.09 10.18
N PHE A 30 -3.71 -10.80 10.02
CA PHE A 30 -4.44 -11.42 11.13
C PHE A 30 -4.71 -10.42 12.27
N ASP A 31 -4.03 -10.59 13.41
CA ASP A 31 -4.15 -9.74 14.60
C ASP A 31 -2.99 -8.73 14.75
N THR A 32 -2.04 -8.72 13.81
CA THR A 32 -0.84 -7.89 13.86
C THR A 32 -0.82 -6.83 12.76
N LEU A 33 -0.12 -5.73 13.00
CA LEU A 33 0.19 -4.76 11.96
C LEU A 33 1.59 -5.06 11.43
N ARG A 34 1.68 -5.31 10.12
CA ARG A 34 2.95 -5.51 9.42
C ARG A 34 3.24 -4.34 8.52
N THR A 35 4.48 -3.88 8.53
CA THR A 35 4.99 -2.87 7.61
C THR A 35 6.03 -3.52 6.70
N VAL A 36 5.79 -3.45 5.40
CA VAL A 36 6.69 -3.99 4.36
C VAL A 36 6.82 -2.98 3.23
N SER A 37 7.77 -3.17 2.32
CA SER A 37 7.85 -2.34 1.11
C SER A 37 6.67 -2.61 0.18
N LEU A 38 6.27 -1.63 -0.63
CA LEU A 38 5.17 -1.78 -1.60
C LEU A 38 5.34 -2.99 -2.54
N PRO A 39 6.52 -3.28 -3.13
CA PRO A 39 6.68 -4.47 -3.98
C PRO A 39 6.53 -5.77 -3.18
N LYS A 40 7.04 -5.82 -1.94
CA LYS A 40 6.85 -6.99 -1.07
C LYS A 40 5.39 -7.18 -0.68
N PHE A 41 4.67 -6.10 -0.41
CA PHE A 41 3.22 -6.16 -0.17
C PHE A 41 2.46 -6.67 -1.40
N LEU A 42 2.82 -6.22 -2.61
CA LEU A 42 2.17 -6.69 -3.85
C LEU A 42 2.43 -8.18 -4.10
N ASP A 43 3.61 -8.68 -3.75
CA ASP A 43 3.97 -10.09 -3.80
C ASP A 43 3.17 -10.91 -2.77
N GLU A 44 3.20 -10.53 -1.49
CA GLU A 44 2.47 -11.21 -0.41
C GLU A 44 0.94 -11.16 -0.59
N SER A 45 0.43 -10.06 -1.14
CA SER A 45 -1.01 -9.87 -1.40
C SER A 45 -1.49 -10.51 -2.71
N GLU A 46 -0.60 -11.09 -3.52
CA GLU A 46 -0.87 -11.55 -4.88
C GLU A 46 -1.65 -10.51 -5.71
N ASN A 47 -1.18 -9.25 -5.72
CA ASN A 47 -1.88 -8.09 -6.28
C ASN A 47 -3.30 -7.91 -5.69
N PHE A 48 -3.40 -7.87 -4.37
CA PHE A 48 -4.64 -7.70 -3.60
C PHE A 48 -5.65 -8.85 -3.65
N GLN A 49 -5.28 -10.01 -4.19
CA GLN A 49 -6.14 -11.20 -4.20
C GLN A 49 -6.23 -11.85 -2.82
N THR A 50 -5.11 -11.95 -2.08
CA THR A 50 -5.07 -12.54 -0.74
C THR A 50 -5.25 -11.50 0.35
N ILE A 51 -4.68 -10.29 0.16
CA ILE A 51 -4.76 -9.19 1.14
C ILE A 51 -5.41 -7.97 0.48
N PRO A 52 -6.70 -7.70 0.77
CA PRO A 52 -7.39 -6.58 0.13
C PRO A 52 -6.85 -5.23 0.62
N ALA A 53 -6.89 -4.22 -0.25
CA ALA A 53 -6.46 -2.84 0.08
C ALA A 53 -7.20 -2.24 1.30
N SER A 54 -8.38 -2.77 1.64
CA SER A 54 -9.14 -2.39 2.85
C SER A 54 -8.40 -2.70 4.15
N ARG A 55 -7.45 -3.65 4.14
CA ARG A 55 -6.59 -4.02 5.28
C ARG A 55 -5.41 -3.07 5.46
N ILE A 56 -5.12 -2.20 4.48
CA ILE A 56 -4.06 -1.21 4.58
C ILE A 56 -4.49 -0.13 5.57
N THR A 57 -3.63 0.10 6.56
CA THR A 57 -3.83 1.11 7.60
C THR A 57 -2.98 2.36 7.35
N MET A 58 -1.83 2.23 6.70
CA MET A 58 -0.95 3.36 6.43
C MET A 58 -0.06 3.10 5.22
N ILE A 59 0.23 4.15 4.44
CA ILE A 59 1.23 4.13 3.37
C ILE A 59 2.18 5.30 3.58
N LYS A 60 3.48 5.01 3.57
CA LYS A 60 4.56 5.97 3.66
C LYS A 60 5.42 5.95 2.40
N LYS A 61 6.05 7.08 2.08
CA LYS A 61 7.16 7.20 1.13
C LYS A 61 8.32 7.84 1.88
N GLY A 62 9.31 7.04 2.28
CA GLY A 62 10.30 7.45 3.28
C GLY A 62 9.62 7.94 4.57
N ASP A 63 9.95 9.16 5.00
CA ASP A 63 9.35 9.80 6.18
C ASP A 63 7.96 10.40 5.94
N ASN A 64 7.54 10.53 4.67
CA ASN A 64 6.29 11.18 4.33
C ASN A 64 5.10 10.21 4.37
N VAL A 65 4.05 10.55 5.13
CA VAL A 65 2.83 9.75 5.22
C VAL A 65 1.87 10.16 4.10
N LEU A 66 1.61 9.25 3.16
CA LEU A 66 0.73 9.50 2.01
C LEU A 66 -0.73 9.12 2.27
N PHE A 67 -0.93 8.11 3.13
CA PHE A 67 -2.24 7.62 3.50
C PHE A 67 -2.23 7.10 4.92
N THR A 68 -3.30 7.39 5.66
CA THR A 68 -3.61 6.76 6.94
C THR A 68 -5.09 6.46 6.96
N LYS A 69 -5.45 5.29 7.49
CA LYS A 69 -6.83 4.94 7.79
C LYS A 69 -7.10 5.35 9.24
N SER A 70 -7.95 6.37 9.43
CA SER A 70 -8.54 6.70 10.73
C SER A 70 -9.70 5.79 11.06
#